data_AF-A0A7V9MFH7-F1
#
_entry.id   AF-A0A7V9MFH7-F1
#
_cell.length_a   1.000
_cell.length_b   1.000
_cell.length_c   1.000
_cell.angle_alpha   90.00
_cell.angle_beta   90.00
_cell.angle_gamma   90.00
#
_symmetry.space_group_name_H-M   'P 1'
#
loop_
_entity.id
_entity.type
_entity.pdbx_description
1 polymer ?
#
loop_
_entity_poly.entity_id
_entity_poly.type
_entity_poly.pdbx_seq_one_letter_code
_entity_poly.pdbx_strand_id
1 'polypeptide(L)' 'EERGRANYTSEGVTGALGGGVAEYADYAAAERRLGFERYTGEGDWEVSLGTKISPHALDIYPSRGGA' A
#
# COMPACT_ATOMS: atom_id res chain seq x y z
N GLU A 1 9.82 5.60 10.17
CA GLU A 1 8.52 4.95 10.40
C GLU A 1 7.46 5.88 9.86
N GLU A 2 6.36 5.34 9.34
CA GLU A 2 5.29 6.11 8.70
C GLU A 2 3.94 5.61 9.22
N ARG A 3 2.99 6.52 9.45
CA ARG A 3 1.62 6.17 9.82
C ARG A 3 0.69 7.24 9.28
N GLY A 4 -0.49 6.83 8.81
CA GLY A 4 -1.41 7.82 8.26
C GLY A 4 -2.71 7.23 7.76
N ARG A 5 -3.42 8.07 6.99
CA ARG A 5 -4.66 7.71 6.31
C ARG A 5 -4.56 8.12 4.85
N ALA A 6 -5.09 7.30 3.96
CA ALA A 6 -5.15 7.57 2.52
C ALA A 6 -6.57 7.35 2.01
N ASN A 7 -7.07 8.26 1.16
CA ASN A 7 -8.31 8.02 0.43
C ASN A 7 -8.02 7.08 -0.74
N TYR A 8 -8.88 6.10 -0.98
CA TYR A 8 -8.80 5.21 -2.12
C TYR A 8 -10.12 5.19 -2.88
N THR A 9 -10.01 4.95 -4.18
CA THR A 9 -11.13 4.60 -5.06
C THR A 9 -10.97 3.13 -5.41
N SER A 10 -12.06 2.37 -5.42
CA SER A 10 -12.06 0.96 -5.78
C SER A 10 -12.89 0.74 -7.04
N GLU A 11 -12.29 0.09 -8.02
CA GLU A 11 -12.98 -0.43 -9.21
C GLU A 11 -13.34 -1.90 -9.00
N GLY A 12 -13.94 -2.21 -7.84
CA GLY A 12 -14.29 -3.57 -7.43
C GLY A 12 -15.54 -4.16 -8.10
N VAL A 13 -15.72 -5.48 -7.94
CA VAL A 13 -16.91 -6.23 -8.39
C VAL A 13 -18.14 -5.95 -7.49
N THR A 14 -19.32 -6.33 -7.97
CA THR A 14 -20.62 -6.06 -7.32
C THR A 14 -20.61 -6.33 -5.82
N GLY A 15 -20.86 -5.29 -5.01
CA GLY A 15 -20.91 -5.36 -3.54
C GLY A 15 -19.72 -4.72 -2.82
N ALA A 16 -18.62 -4.42 -3.52
CA ALA A 16 -17.54 -3.61 -2.97
C ALA A 16 -17.95 -2.13 -2.89
N LEU A 17 -17.50 -1.44 -1.83
CA LEU A 17 -17.60 0.02 -1.77
C LEU A 17 -16.71 0.61 -2.86
N GLY A 18 -17.20 1.61 -3.60
CA GLY A 18 -16.45 2.27 -4.68
C GLY A 18 -15.24 3.09 -4.22
N GLY A 19 -14.95 3.11 -2.92
CA GLY A 19 -13.83 3.82 -2.32
C GLY A 19 -13.96 3.91 -0.80
N GLY A 20 -13.01 4.58 -0.17
CA GLY A 20 -13.01 4.81 1.27
C GLY A 20 -11.69 5.36 1.78
N VAL A 21 -11.45 5.16 3.08
CA VAL A 21 -10.20 5.52 3.74
C VAL A 21 -9.47 4.24 4.13
N ALA A 22 -8.19 4.16 3.78
CA ALA A 22 -7.23 3.22 4.31
C ALA A 22 -6.45 3.87 5.45
N GLU A 23 -6.12 3.12 6.49
CA GLU A 23 -5.20 3.51 7.54
C GLU A 23 -3.99 2.59 7.49
N TYR A 24 -2.80 3.15 7.68
CA TYR A 24 -1.58 2.38 7.55
C TYR A 24 -0.56 2.71 8.65
N ALA A 25 0.32 1.75 8.93
CA ALA A 25 1.47 1.91 9.81
C ALA A 25 2.65 1.04 9.35
N ASP A 26 3.78 1.69 9.07
CA ASP A 26 4.99 1.07 8.53
C ASP A 26 6.20 1.23 9.44
N TYR A 27 6.91 0.13 9.62
CA TYR A 27 8.09 0.03 10.46
C TYR A 27 9.29 -0.46 9.66
N ALA A 28 10.43 0.19 9.89
CA ALA A 28 11.70 -0.21 9.31
C ALA A 28 12.46 -1.14 10.26
N ALA A 29 12.96 -2.26 9.74
CA ALA A 29 13.78 -3.21 10.50
C ALA A 29 14.98 -3.68 9.65
N ALA A 30 16.04 -2.87 9.60
CA ALA A 30 17.21 -3.10 8.74
C ALA A 30 16.81 -3.40 7.27
N GLU A 31 17.05 -4.62 6.80
CA GLU A 31 16.72 -5.10 5.44
C GLU A 31 15.27 -5.61 5.29
N ARG A 32 14.48 -5.55 6.37
CA ARG A 32 13.07 -5.94 6.41
C ARG A 32 12.16 -4.74 6.65
N ARG A 33 10.89 -4.90 6.31
CA ARG A 33 9.79 -3.96 6.59
C ARG A 33 8.62 -4.74 7.17
N LEU A 34 7.89 -4.09 8.07
CA LEU A 34 6.63 -4.58 8.60
C LEU A 34 5.59 -3.49 8.35
N GLY A 35 4.55 -3.83 7.59
CA GLY A 35 3.44 -2.93 7.28
C GLY A 35 2.14 -3.47 7.84
N PHE A 36 1.26 -2.54 8.20
CA PHE A 36 -0.11 -2.83 8.60
C PHE A 36 -1.03 -1.92 7.81
N GLU A 37 -2.11 -2.47 7.25
CA GLU A 37 -3.13 -1.72 6.53
C GLU A 37 -4.51 -2.16 6.99
N ARG A 38 -5.45 -1.22 7.18
CA ARG A 38 -6.86 -1.54 7.36
C ARG A 38 -7.73 -0.62 6.52
N TYR A 39 -8.83 -1.15 6.01
CA TYR A 39 -9.76 -0.41 5.17
C TYR A 39 -11.05 -0.11 5.95
N THR A 40 -11.69 1.00 5.56
CA THR A 40 -13.00 1.46 6.07
C THR A 40 -13.06 1.74 7.59
N GLY A 41 -11.93 1.74 8.30
CA GLY A 41 -11.82 1.97 9.74
C GLY A 41 -12.38 0.84 10.63
N GLU A 42 -13.29 0.03 10.08
CA GLU A 42 -13.94 -1.12 10.73
C GLU A 42 -13.34 -2.47 10.28
N GLY A 43 -12.55 -2.50 9.21
CA GLY A 43 -11.85 -3.70 8.79
C GLY A 43 -10.72 -4.10 9.74
N ASP A 44 -10.41 -5.39 9.76
CA ASP A 44 -9.24 -5.93 10.46
C ASP A 44 -7.93 -5.40 9.84
N TRP A 45 -6.87 -5.38 10.65
CA TRP A 45 -5.54 -5.06 10.16
C TRP A 45 -4.98 -6.22 9.34
N GLU A 46 -4.62 -5.93 8.09
CA GLU A 46 -3.83 -6.79 7.23
C GLU A 46 -2.35 -6.52 7.47
N VAL A 47 -1.56 -7.58 7.57
CA VAL A 47 -0.12 -7.50 7.87
C VAL A 47 0.68 -7.88 6.64
N SER A 48 1.68 -7.07 6.32
CA SER A 48 2.62 -7.33 5.23
C SER A 48 4.07 -7.31 5.71
N LEU A 49 4.90 -8.14 5.08
CA LEU A 49 6.35 -8.15 5.28
C LEU A 49 7.02 -7.72 3.97
N GLY A 50 7.93 -6.77 4.09
CA GLY A 50 8.75 -6.31 2.97
C GLY A 50 10.23 -6.64 3.14
N THR A 51 10.94 -6.67 2.02
CA THR A 51 12.40 -6.73 1.99
C THR A 51 12.91 -5.56 1.16
N LYS A 52 14.05 -5.00 1.58
CA LYS A 52 14.74 -3.99 0.78
C LYS A 52 15.40 -4.66 -0.43
N ILE A 53 15.09 -4.15 -1.62
CA ILE A 53 15.70 -4.59 -2.88
C ILE A 53 16.68 -3.53 -3.38
N SER A 54 17.71 -3.97 -4.10
CA SER A 54 18.67 -3.06 -4.75
C SER A 54 17.96 -2.31 -5.88
N PRO A 55 18.23 -0.99 -6.08
CA PRO A 55 17.73 -0.27 -7.24
C PRO A 55 18.16 -0.90 -8.58
N HIS A 56 19.33 -1.55 -8.62
CA HIS A 56 19.82 -2.26 -9.81
C HIS A 56 19.15 -3.62 -10.05
N ALA A 57 18.26 -4.07 -9.15
CA ALA A 57 17.49 -5.29 -9.33
C ALA A 57 16.22 -5.09 -10.17
N LEU A 58 15.87 -3.84 -10.48
CA LEU A 58 14.68 -3.49 -11.26
C LEU A 58 15.05 -2.60 -12.43
N ASP A 59 14.64 -2.99 -13.63
CA ASP A 59 14.58 -2.10 -14.78
C ASP A 59 13.24 -1.36 -14.74
N ILE A 60 13.28 -0.07 -14.41
CA ILE A 60 12.09 0.80 -14.39
C ILE A 60 11.95 1.43 -15.78
N TYR A 61 10.96 0.98 -16.55
CA TYR A 61 10.62 1.61 -17.81
C TYR A 61 9.69 2.80 -17.57
N PRO A 62 9.99 3.98 -18.13
CA PRO A 62 9.08 5.11 -18.02
C PRO A 62 7.76 4.79 -18.73
N SER A 63 6.65 5.07 -18.06
CA SER A 63 5.34 5.11 -18.74
C SER A 63 5.39 6.25 -19.75
N ARG A 64 5.02 5.99 -21.01
CA ARG A 64 4.80 7.04 -22.00
C ARG A 64 3.61 7.86 -21.51
N GLY A 65 3.89 9.00 -20.88
CA GLY A 65 2.87 9.91 -20.37
C GLY A 65 1.81 10.13 -21.45
N GLY A 66 0.56 9.77 -21.13
CA GLY A 66 -0.59 10.19 -21.94
C GLY A 66 -0.61 11.70 -22.01
N ALA A 67 -0.81 12.22 -23.23
CA ALA A 67 -0.97 13.63 -23.53
C ALA A 67 -2.16 14.26 -22.80
#